data_AF-A0A931FPY0-F1
#
_entry.id   AF-A0A931FPY0-F1
#
_cell.length_a   1.000
_cell.length_b   1.000
_cell.length_c   1.000
_cell.angle_alpha   90.00
_cell.angle_beta   90.00
_cell.angle_gamma   90.00
#
_symmetry.space_group_name_H-M   'P 1'
#
loop_
_entity.id
_entity.type
_entity.pdbx_description
1 polymer ?
#
loop_
_entity_poly.entity_id
_entity_poly.type
_entity_poly.pdbx_seq_one_letter_code
_entity_poly.pdbx_strand_id
1 'polypeptide(L)'
;MRPILIGAGVVLAATALSVGGCSGAHERSREHATRPAASGRAAASLDVPSLLALSFDELNQQLGPWQHLPPGFVDPTLDPRSQRQGPVDSMAMFRRGGLALVVAYNYRTRRVNDLLLLGSNEEELMRRAHLQLGADRYLVLPVFQARQPTQLMGLRVLALALNQ
;
A
#
# COMPACT_ATOMS: atom_id res chain seq x y z
N MET A 1 38.26 -18.99 13.52
CA MET A 1 38.81 -18.79 14.88
C MET A 1 40.29 -18.40 14.76
N ARG A 2 40.61 -17.12 14.94
CA ARG A 2 41.98 -16.58 15.17
C ARG A 2 41.83 -15.35 16.11
N PRO A 3 42.82 -15.06 16.97
CA PRO A 3 42.57 -14.42 18.27
C PRO A 3 42.92 -12.92 18.37
N ILE A 4 42.17 -12.25 19.25
CA ILE A 4 42.55 -11.29 20.31
C ILE A 4 43.80 -10.42 20.09
N LEU A 5 43.61 -9.10 20.13
CA LEU A 5 44.62 -8.16 20.63
C LEU A 5 44.00 -7.14 21.60
N ILE A 6 44.66 -7.02 22.75
CA ILE A 6 44.37 -6.19 23.92
C ILE A 6 45.21 -4.91 23.83
N GLY A 7 44.66 -3.79 24.26
CA GLY A 7 45.40 -2.59 24.72
C GLY A 7 44.40 -1.58 25.28
N ALA A 8 44.26 -1.39 26.60
CA ALA A 8 45.16 -0.60 27.46
C ALA A 8 45.53 0.73 26.76
N GLY A 9 44.97 1.90 27.04
CA GLY A 9 44.53 2.47 28.31
C GLY A 9 45.48 3.62 28.64
N VAL A 10 45.06 4.89 28.52
CA VAL A 10 45.75 6.04 29.13
C VAL A 10 44.72 7.13 29.47
N VAL A 11 44.71 7.48 30.74
CA VAL A 11 44.04 8.63 31.37
C VAL A 11 44.88 9.88 31.11
N LEU A 12 44.27 11.01 30.74
CA LEU A 12 44.88 12.32 30.99
C LEU A 12 43.81 13.38 31.27
N ALA A 13 43.85 13.88 32.51
CA ALA A 13 43.11 15.02 33.00
C ALA A 13 43.85 16.32 32.66
N ALA A 14 43.13 17.38 32.30
CA ALA A 14 43.60 18.75 32.43
C ALA A 14 42.40 19.71 32.52
N THR A 15 42.20 20.23 33.72
CA THR A 15 41.37 21.36 34.08
C THR A 15 41.99 22.67 33.58
N ALA A 16 41.18 23.53 32.95
CA ALA A 16 41.47 24.96 32.85
C ALA A 16 40.16 25.75 33.01
N LEU A 17 40.10 26.49 34.12
CA LEU A 17 39.09 27.51 34.42
C LEU A 17 39.49 28.80 33.71
N SER A 18 38.58 29.39 32.94
CA SER A 18 38.67 30.78 32.52
C SER A 18 37.31 31.45 32.69
N VAL A 19 37.28 32.41 33.62
CA VAL A 19 36.16 33.31 33.89
C VAL A 19 36.39 34.60 33.10
N GLY A 20 35.34 35.12 32.45
CA GLY A 20 35.24 36.53 32.09
C GLY A 20 34.63 36.82 30.72
N GLY A 21 33.54 37.59 30.69
CA GLY A 21 33.18 38.39 29.50
C GLY A 21 31.71 38.52 29.14
N CYS A 22 31.01 39.43 29.83
CA CYS A 22 29.98 40.37 29.36
C CYS A 22 28.83 39.95 28.41
N SER A 23 27.63 40.15 28.94
CA SER A 23 26.34 40.30 28.26
C SER A 23 26.40 41.01 26.90
N GLY A 24 26.02 40.29 25.85
CA GLY A 24 25.44 40.84 24.64
C GLY A 24 24.04 40.26 24.47
N ALA A 25 23.03 41.01 24.89
CA ALA A 25 21.66 40.72 24.53
C ALA A 25 21.53 40.87 23.01
N HIS A 26 21.26 39.79 22.27
CA HIS A 26 20.59 39.87 20.97
C HIS A 26 19.84 38.56 20.64
N GLU A 27 18.56 38.80 20.37
CA GLU A 27 17.64 38.05 19.52
C GLU A 27 17.10 36.66 19.89
N ARG A 28 15.78 36.62 19.78
CA ARG A 28 14.88 35.51 20.10
C ARG A 28 15.22 34.28 19.28
N SER A 29 15.31 33.18 20.02
CA SER A 29 15.02 31.81 19.60
C SER A 29 14.21 31.71 18.30
N ARG A 30 14.92 31.48 17.20
CA ARG A 30 14.47 30.59 16.13
C ARG A 30 15.44 29.43 16.13
N GLU A 31 15.26 28.52 17.08
CA GLU A 31 15.63 27.14 16.86
C GLU A 31 14.85 26.66 15.65
N HIS A 32 15.46 26.79 14.47
CA HIS A 32 15.28 25.80 13.43
C HIS A 32 15.82 24.49 14.03
N ALA A 33 14.95 23.82 14.79
CA ALA A 33 15.07 22.39 14.96
C ALA A 33 15.10 21.85 13.53
N THR A 34 16.30 21.49 13.07
CA THR A 34 16.50 20.62 11.93
C THR A 34 15.82 19.31 12.31
N ARG A 35 14.50 19.28 12.13
CA ARG A 35 13.70 18.07 12.12
C ARG A 35 14.44 17.16 11.15
N PRO A 36 14.93 15.99 11.55
CA PRO A 36 15.38 15.03 10.57
C PRO A 36 14.18 14.86 9.64
N ALA A 37 14.37 15.26 8.38
CA ALA A 37 13.46 14.91 7.32
C ALA A 37 13.55 13.39 7.21
N ALA A 38 12.81 12.70 8.07
CA ALA A 38 12.32 11.38 7.80
C ALA A 38 11.38 11.55 6.60
N SER A 39 11.99 11.68 5.43
CA SER A 39 11.38 11.39 4.14
C SER A 39 11.18 9.87 4.04
N GLY A 40 10.60 9.27 5.09
CA GLY A 40 9.82 8.07 4.95
C GLY A 40 8.59 8.50 4.19
N ARG A 41 8.65 8.41 2.86
CA ARG A 41 7.53 8.64 1.95
C ARG A 41 6.36 7.82 2.49
N ALA A 42 5.44 8.46 3.22
CA ALA A 42 4.28 7.78 3.75
C ALA A 42 3.61 7.08 2.57
N ALA A 43 3.59 5.75 2.61
CA ALA A 43 3.02 4.96 1.54
C ALA A 43 1.55 5.40 1.44
N ALA A 44 1.20 6.04 0.32
CA ALA A 44 -0.14 6.55 0.14
C ALA A 44 -1.14 5.39 0.27
N SER A 45 -2.16 5.60 1.09
CA SER A 45 -3.26 4.67 1.28
C SER A 45 -4.39 4.98 0.29
N LEU A 46 -5.29 4.00 0.14
CA LEU A 46 -6.43 4.06 -0.75
C LEU A 46 -7.63 3.46 -0.03
N ASP A 47 -8.74 4.18 0.06
CA ASP A 47 -9.97 3.67 0.66
C ASP A 47 -10.70 2.75 -0.33
N VAL A 48 -10.31 1.48 -0.36
CA VAL A 48 -10.86 0.49 -1.30
C VAL A 48 -12.35 0.21 -1.08
N PRO A 49 -12.88 0.14 0.16
CA PRO A 49 -14.31 0.01 0.39
C PRO A 49 -15.16 1.06 -0.33
N SER A 50 -14.72 2.32 -0.36
CA SER A 50 -15.43 3.39 -1.07
C SER A 50 -15.47 3.18 -2.60
N LEU A 51 -14.47 2.51 -3.17
CA LEU A 51 -14.34 2.28 -4.61
C LEU A 51 -15.31 1.23 -5.14
N LEU A 52 -15.76 0.29 -4.30
CA LEU A 52 -16.67 -0.79 -4.69
C LEU A 52 -18.05 -0.28 -5.10
N ALA A 53 -18.46 0.90 -4.63
CA ALA A 53 -19.75 1.49 -4.97
C ALA A 53 -19.75 2.24 -6.31
N LEU A 54 -18.56 2.48 -6.87
CA LEU A 54 -18.38 3.34 -8.05
C LEU A 54 -18.57 2.58 -9.35
N SER A 55 -18.91 3.34 -10.39
CA SER A 55 -18.75 2.92 -11.78
C SER A 55 -17.28 2.98 -12.20
N PHE A 56 -16.96 2.26 -13.28
CA PHE A 56 -15.63 2.30 -13.88
C PHE A 56 -15.21 3.71 -14.28
N ASP A 57 -16.13 4.53 -14.76
CA ASP A 57 -15.84 5.90 -15.20
C ASP A 57 -15.48 6.80 -14.00
N GLU A 58 -16.21 6.66 -12.89
CA GLU A 58 -15.88 7.33 -11.62
C GLU A 58 -14.53 6.84 -11.06
N LEU A 59 -14.26 5.53 -11.13
CA LEU A 59 -12.93 5.01 -10.78
C LEU A 59 -11.81 5.64 -11.61
N ASN A 60 -12.01 5.79 -12.93
CA ASN A 60 -11.02 6.39 -13.80
C ASN A 60 -10.79 7.88 -13.48
N GLN A 61 -11.81 8.59 -13.03
CA GLN A 61 -11.67 9.96 -12.54
C GLN A 61 -10.91 10.02 -11.21
N GLN A 62 -11.19 9.11 -10.27
CA GLN A 62 -10.60 9.14 -8.93
C GLN A 62 -9.18 8.56 -8.87
N LEU A 63 -8.93 7.47 -9.60
CA LEU A 63 -7.65 6.75 -9.60
C LEU A 63 -6.71 7.23 -10.69
N GLY A 64 -7.23 7.89 -11.72
CA GLY A 64 -6.51 8.24 -12.93
C GLY A 64 -6.68 7.19 -14.04
N PRO A 65 -5.96 7.34 -15.16
CA PRO A 65 -6.13 6.47 -16.32
C PRO A 65 -5.81 5.02 -15.99
N TRP A 66 -6.68 4.12 -16.43
CA TRP A 66 -6.41 2.69 -16.41
C TRP A 66 -5.28 2.31 -17.36
N GLN A 67 -4.67 1.16 -17.08
CA GLN A 67 -3.54 0.58 -17.80
C GLN A 67 -3.93 -0.82 -18.27
N HIS A 68 -3.29 -1.25 -19.36
CA HIS A 68 -3.40 -2.64 -19.80
C HIS A 68 -2.85 -3.58 -18.73
N LEU A 69 -3.50 -4.74 -18.59
CA LEU A 69 -2.99 -5.79 -17.74
C LEU A 69 -1.62 -6.28 -18.25
N PRO A 70 -0.72 -6.70 -17.35
CA PRO A 70 0.53 -7.31 -17.75
C PRO A 70 0.30 -8.51 -18.69
N PRO A 71 1.15 -8.70 -19.71
CA PRO A 71 1.08 -9.89 -20.55
C PRO A 71 1.12 -11.17 -19.71
N GLY A 72 0.20 -12.09 -19.97
CA GLY A 72 0.11 -13.35 -19.23
C GLY A 72 -0.54 -13.24 -17.85
N PHE A 73 -1.12 -12.09 -17.49
CA PHE A 73 -1.98 -12.00 -16.32
C PHE A 73 -3.20 -12.91 -16.51
N VAL A 74 -3.39 -13.83 -15.56
CA VAL A 74 -4.55 -14.71 -15.48
C VAL A 74 -5.08 -14.60 -14.06
N ASP A 75 -6.36 -14.27 -13.95
CA ASP A 75 -7.05 -14.32 -12.67
C ASP A 75 -7.19 -15.78 -12.22
N PRO A 76 -6.52 -16.21 -11.13
CA PRO A 76 -6.51 -17.61 -10.69
C PRO A 76 -7.85 -18.04 -10.08
N THR A 77 -8.75 -17.10 -9.79
CA THR A 77 -10.06 -17.37 -9.20
C THR A 77 -11.18 -17.49 -10.23
N LEU A 78 -10.94 -17.04 -11.47
CA LEU A 78 -11.90 -17.22 -12.56
C LEU A 78 -11.67 -18.57 -13.23
N ASP A 79 -12.73 -19.38 -13.34
CA ASP A 79 -12.71 -20.56 -14.20
C ASP A 79 -12.51 -20.09 -15.67
N PRO A 80 -11.55 -20.67 -16.42
CA PRO A 80 -11.36 -20.38 -17.84
C PRO A 80 -12.64 -20.56 -18.69
N ARG A 81 -13.61 -21.35 -18.23
CA ARG A 81 -14.92 -21.50 -18.87
C ARG A 81 -15.87 -20.35 -18.54
N SER A 82 -15.82 -19.80 -17.33
CA SER A 82 -16.59 -18.63 -16.90
C SER A 82 -16.13 -17.35 -17.59
N GLN A 83 -14.85 -17.25 -17.99
CA GLN A 83 -14.38 -16.20 -18.89
C GLN A 83 -15.07 -16.22 -20.27
N ARG A 84 -15.72 -17.33 -20.64
CA ARG A 84 -16.39 -17.50 -21.94
C ARG A 84 -17.92 -17.51 -21.87
N GLN A 85 -18.53 -17.67 -20.69
CA GLN A 85 -19.98 -17.89 -20.54
C GLN A 85 -20.55 -17.11 -19.33
N GLY A 86 -20.89 -15.84 -19.55
CA GLY A 86 -21.49 -14.91 -18.56
C GLY A 86 -21.13 -13.47 -18.92
N PRO A 87 -21.92 -12.42 -18.60
CA PRO A 87 -22.04 -11.21 -19.39
C PRO A 87 -20.82 -10.27 -19.28
N VAL A 88 -19.74 -10.63 -19.98
CA VAL A 88 -18.70 -9.74 -20.48
C VAL A 88 -18.13 -8.83 -19.38
N ASP A 89 -17.57 -9.50 -18.38
CA ASP A 89 -16.76 -8.80 -17.38
C ASP A 89 -15.45 -8.40 -18.03
N SER A 90 -15.22 -7.10 -18.11
CA SER A 90 -13.97 -6.53 -18.57
C SER A 90 -13.05 -6.33 -17.38
N MET A 91 -11.75 -6.44 -17.61
CA MET A 91 -10.75 -6.18 -16.60
C MET A 91 -9.90 -4.97 -16.99
N ALA A 92 -9.56 -4.14 -16.02
CA ALA A 92 -8.56 -3.09 -16.20
C ALA A 92 -7.68 -2.96 -14.96
N MET A 93 -6.50 -2.38 -15.14
CA MET A 93 -5.57 -2.17 -14.06
C MET A 93 -5.43 -0.68 -13.73
N PHE A 94 -5.43 -0.33 -12.44
CA PHE A 94 -5.10 1.00 -11.95
C PHE A 94 -3.89 0.93 -11.04
N ARG A 95 -3.12 2.02 -10.98
CA ARG A 95 -2.02 2.17 -10.02
C ARG A 95 -2.20 3.46 -9.27
N ARG A 96 -2.46 3.38 -7.97
CA ARG A 96 -2.65 4.55 -7.11
C ARG A 96 -1.96 4.35 -5.78
N GLY A 97 -1.24 5.36 -5.35
CA GLY A 97 -0.58 5.37 -4.04
C GLY A 97 0.45 4.28 -3.83
N GLY A 98 0.92 3.59 -4.88
CA GLY A 98 1.81 2.43 -4.80
C GLY A 98 1.09 1.09 -4.58
N LEU A 99 -0.24 1.05 -4.74
CA LEU A 99 -1.04 -0.16 -4.88
C LEU A 99 -1.34 -0.38 -6.37
N ALA A 100 -1.38 -1.66 -6.76
CA ALA A 100 -1.85 -2.09 -8.07
C ALA A 100 -3.20 -2.77 -7.88
N LEU A 101 -4.22 -2.27 -8.59
CA LEU A 101 -5.60 -2.76 -8.50
C LEU A 101 -6.00 -3.31 -9.86
N VAL A 102 -6.50 -4.53 -9.88
CA VAL A 102 -7.23 -5.08 -11.03
C VAL A 102 -8.71 -4.99 -10.71
N VAL A 103 -9.47 -4.39 -11.62
CA VAL A 103 -10.90 -4.16 -11.46
C VAL A 103 -11.63 -5.06 -12.43
N ALA A 104 -12.50 -5.93 -11.92
CA ALA A 104 -13.47 -6.64 -12.72
C ALA A 104 -14.78 -5.84 -12.73
N TYR A 105 -15.31 -5.54 -13.91
CA TYR A 105 -16.50 -4.72 -14.06
C TYR A 105 -17.36 -5.20 -15.22
N ASN A 106 -18.67 -4.98 -15.10
CA ASN A 106 -19.59 -5.27 -16.19
C ASN A 106 -19.45 -4.21 -17.30
N TYR A 107 -19.11 -4.62 -18.52
CA TYR A 107 -18.87 -3.66 -19.60
C TYR A 107 -20.12 -2.85 -20.02
N ARG A 108 -21.34 -3.40 -19.84
CA ARG A 108 -22.59 -2.74 -20.24
C ARG A 108 -23.01 -1.69 -19.22
N THR A 109 -23.04 -2.09 -17.95
CA THR A 109 -23.52 -1.21 -16.87
C THR A 109 -22.40 -0.33 -16.30
N ARG A 110 -21.15 -0.60 -16.66
CA ARG A 110 -19.95 0.03 -16.12
C ARG A 110 -19.81 -0.12 -14.61
N ARG A 111 -20.56 -1.03 -13.97
CA ARG A 111 -20.51 -1.27 -12.52
C ARG A 111 -19.33 -2.17 -12.16
N VAL A 112 -18.64 -1.82 -11.08
CA VAL A 112 -17.57 -2.63 -10.49
C VAL A 112 -18.18 -3.85 -9.81
N ASN A 113 -17.67 -5.03 -10.13
CA ASN A 113 -18.08 -6.28 -9.50
C ASN A 113 -17.16 -6.59 -8.32
N ASP A 114 -15.85 -6.51 -8.55
CA ASP A 114 -14.83 -6.77 -7.55
C ASP A 114 -13.50 -6.09 -7.86
N LEU A 115 -12.66 -6.02 -6.83
CA LEU A 115 -11.34 -5.41 -6.88
C LEU A 115 -10.30 -6.41 -6.38
N LEU A 116 -9.24 -6.62 -7.15
CA LEU A 116 -8.08 -7.42 -6.77
C LEU A 116 -6.88 -6.51 -6.52
N LEU A 117 -6.47 -6.41 -5.26
CA LEU A 117 -5.25 -5.73 -4.83
C LEU A 117 -4.06 -6.66 -5.00
N LEU A 118 -3.12 -6.31 -5.88
CA LEU A 118 -1.93 -7.12 -6.12
C LEU A 118 -0.84 -6.83 -5.09
N GLY A 119 -0.28 -7.89 -4.52
CA GLY A 119 0.81 -7.84 -3.56
C GLY A 119 0.99 -9.14 -2.79
N SER A 120 2.18 -9.33 -2.22
CA SER A 120 2.56 -10.57 -1.53
C SER A 120 2.48 -10.49 0.01
N ASN A 121 2.11 -9.34 0.58
CA ASN A 121 1.97 -9.13 2.01
C ASN A 121 0.53 -8.70 2.33
N GLU A 122 -0.24 -9.61 2.91
CA GLU A 122 -1.65 -9.41 3.25
C GLU A 122 -1.86 -8.24 4.22
N GLU A 123 -1.10 -8.19 5.32
CA GLU A 123 -1.25 -7.15 6.35
C GLU A 123 -1.01 -5.75 5.77
N GLU A 124 0.02 -5.62 4.93
CA GLU A 124 0.33 -4.35 4.28
C GLU A 124 -0.75 -3.94 3.27
N LEU A 125 -1.30 -4.89 2.52
CA LEU A 125 -2.41 -4.65 1.62
C LEU A 125 -3.66 -4.21 2.39
N MET A 126 -4.02 -4.93 3.46
CA MET A 126 -5.16 -4.59 4.33
C MET A 126 -5.03 -3.17 4.87
N ARG A 127 -3.88 -2.86 5.48
CA ARG A 127 -3.59 -1.56 6.08
C ARG A 127 -3.63 -0.42 5.07
N ARG A 128 -3.02 -0.59 3.89
CA ARG A 128 -2.98 0.47 2.86
C ARG A 128 -4.28 0.63 2.11
N ALA A 129 -5.09 -0.42 2.01
CA ALA A 129 -6.39 -0.41 1.37
C ALA A 129 -7.55 -0.03 2.32
N HIS A 130 -7.24 0.26 3.60
CA HIS A 130 -8.21 0.49 4.67
C HIS A 130 -9.24 -0.65 4.80
N LEU A 131 -8.79 -1.89 4.59
CA LEU A 131 -9.64 -3.07 4.68
C LEU A 131 -9.67 -3.61 6.11
N GLN A 132 -10.81 -4.21 6.45
CA GLN A 132 -11.05 -4.85 7.73
C GLN A 132 -11.70 -6.21 7.48
N LEU A 133 -11.32 -7.22 8.26
CA LEU A 133 -11.98 -8.52 8.24
C LEU A 133 -13.35 -8.40 8.93
N GLY A 134 -14.35 -9.10 8.41
CA GLY A 134 -15.71 -9.10 8.99
C GLY A 134 -16.50 -7.80 8.76
N ALA A 135 -16.14 -7.01 7.73
CA ALA A 135 -16.92 -5.83 7.37
C ALA A 135 -18.30 -6.22 6.79
N ASP A 136 -19.34 -5.45 7.13
CA ASP A 136 -20.72 -5.78 6.74
C ASP A 136 -21.01 -5.64 5.24
N ARG A 137 -20.17 -4.87 4.52
CA ARG A 137 -20.45 -4.40 3.15
C ARG A 137 -19.56 -5.05 2.09
N TYR A 138 -18.53 -5.78 2.51
CA TYR A 138 -17.60 -6.40 1.60
C TYR A 138 -16.93 -7.62 2.22
N LEU A 139 -16.51 -8.54 1.36
CA LEU A 139 -15.73 -9.70 1.73
C LEU A 139 -14.30 -9.54 1.21
N VAL A 140 -13.31 -9.84 2.04
CA VAL A 140 -11.90 -9.90 1.66
C VAL A 140 -11.48 -11.36 1.57
N LEU A 141 -10.92 -11.76 0.43
CA LEU A 141 -10.44 -13.11 0.15
C LEU A 141 -8.97 -13.08 -0.26
N PRO A 142 -8.09 -13.88 0.37
CA PRO A 142 -6.73 -14.04 -0.12
C PRO A 142 -6.76 -14.76 -1.47
N VAL A 143 -5.96 -14.27 -2.41
CA VAL A 143 -5.81 -14.88 -3.73
C VAL A 143 -4.38 -15.38 -3.89
N PHE A 144 -4.23 -16.67 -4.15
CA PHE A 144 -2.93 -17.33 -4.33
C PHE A 144 -2.62 -17.57 -5.80
N GLN A 145 -1.35 -17.72 -6.13
CA GLN A 145 -0.93 -18.00 -7.50
C GLN A 145 -1.37 -19.40 -7.94
N ALA A 146 -1.89 -19.53 -9.15
CA ALA A 146 -2.33 -20.82 -9.69
C ALA A 146 -1.22 -21.88 -9.75
N ARG A 147 0.04 -21.46 -9.99
CA ARG A 147 1.20 -22.37 -10.07
C ARG A 147 1.88 -22.61 -8.71
N GLN A 148 1.63 -21.75 -7.73
CA GLN A 148 2.24 -21.78 -6.40
C GLN A 148 1.15 -21.44 -5.38
N PRO A 149 0.30 -22.42 -5.00
CA PRO A 149 -0.91 -22.16 -4.20
C PRO A 149 -0.63 -21.70 -2.77
N THR A 150 0.62 -21.74 -2.33
CA THR A 150 1.08 -21.19 -1.04
C THR A 150 1.57 -19.74 -1.15
N GLN A 151 1.73 -19.21 -2.36
CA GLN A 151 2.23 -17.86 -2.59
C GLN A 151 1.07 -16.89 -2.81
N LEU A 152 0.91 -15.94 -1.90
CA LEU A 152 -0.07 -14.87 -2.02
C LEU A 152 0.21 -14.03 -3.27
N MET A 153 -0.79 -13.86 -4.10
CA MET A 153 -0.80 -12.97 -5.27
C MET A 153 -1.44 -11.61 -4.92
N GLY A 154 -2.43 -11.62 -4.04
CA GLY A 154 -3.16 -10.41 -3.67
C GLY A 154 -4.37 -10.67 -2.79
N LEU A 155 -5.16 -9.63 -2.57
CA LEU A 155 -6.45 -9.69 -1.87
C LEU A 155 -7.58 -9.30 -2.82
N ARG A 156 -8.58 -10.15 -2.95
CA ARG A 156 -9.82 -9.83 -3.65
C ARG A 156 -10.81 -9.23 -2.66
N VAL A 157 -11.47 -8.16 -3.08
CA VAL A 157 -12.50 -7.47 -2.31
C VAL A 157 -13.78 -7.48 -3.14
N LEU A 158 -14.82 -8.08 -2.59
CA LEU A 158 -16.12 -8.29 -3.22
C LEU A 158 -17.16 -7.45 -2.49
N ALA A 159 -17.98 -6.70 -3.23
CA ALA A 159 -19.13 -6.05 -2.62
C ALA A 159 -20.16 -7.10 -2.18
N LEU A 160 -20.61 -7.02 -0.92
CA LEU A 160 -21.75 -7.79 -0.47
C LEU A 160 -23.00 -7.01 -0.86
N ALA A 161 -23.60 -7.35 -2.00
CA ALA A 161 -24.93 -6.87 -2.33
C ALA A 161 -25.93 -7.50 -1.36
N LEU A 162 -26.14 -6.87 -0.22
CA LEU A 162 -27.33 -7.11 0.59
C LEU A 162 -28.47 -6.47 -0.20
N ASN A 163 -29.27 -7.29 -0.89
CA ASN A 163 -30.48 -6.88 -1.58
C ASN A 163 -31.22 -5.82 -0.74
N GLN A 164 -31.21 -4.57 -1.20
CA GLN A 164 -32.08 -3.50 -0.73
C GLN A 164 -33.04 -3.15 -1.85
#